data_AF-A0A848GHA0-F1
#
_entry.id   AF-A0A848GHA0-F1
#
_cell.length_a   1.000
_cell.length_b   1.000
_cell.length_c   1.000
_cell.angle_alpha   90.00
_cell.angle_beta   90.00
_cell.angle_gamma   90.00
#
_symmetry.space_group_name_H-M   'P 1'
#
loop_
_entity.id
_entity.type
_entity.pdbx_description
1 polymer ?
#
loop_
_entity_poly.entity_id
_entity_poly.type
_entity_poly.pdbx_seq_one_letter_code
_entity_poly.pdbx_strand_id
1 'polypeptide(L)'
;MEELLARIPGADIRDYMREAMSCYMAGAYRGALVLSYIALFDDLLAKLGELGNVNSAAKLIFTEATKKKANQDVYESYLIDQLTSKSLISGLDSSFLTTLRTLRNKSAHPSGHKPSPEEARFVFFESIDRFLSKPILSTTQLVDELVVRLKNSNFFPSTSIPDIRNVVKDEIANLHDEAMPQLVAKMASAVTSADASIKKNSSFFLVGLSKLDNPSANSALQTKLITSKVDDADYQDVITQTLSANGKLISGLSGTPIDRVRAILAKKISEIKSSVSETKLIHPTTALISIAEAVPEADFLATFKPEVEALFEKRAHSEFVVKLVKDKPSLLPIYLPTLISKAGSADYVTANSFSNAVEALDASLGELLTDEQSLQLILAIMQAANWGAWSAKAAVSAKFAGVPILRAKAVAFITANEVAAATLVENKFSESKPMSEFVAANLTDEAA
;
A
#
# COMPACT_ATOMS: atom_id res chain seq x y z
N MET A 1 -0.67 -36.49 -2.89
CA MET A 1 -0.21 -36.53 -4.30
C MET A 1 -1.31 -36.07 -5.23
N GLU A 2 -2.54 -36.56 -5.05
CA GLU A 2 -3.70 -36.13 -5.85
C GLU A 2 -3.96 -34.61 -5.82
N GLU A 3 -3.93 -33.98 -4.64
CA GLU A 3 -4.03 -32.52 -4.50
C GLU A 3 -2.92 -31.75 -5.24
N LEU A 4 -1.73 -32.34 -5.39
CA LEU A 4 -0.63 -31.70 -6.12
C LEU A 4 -0.92 -31.67 -7.61
N LEU A 5 -1.60 -32.68 -8.17
CA LEU A 5 -1.97 -32.71 -9.58
C LEU A 5 -2.89 -31.53 -9.95
N ALA A 6 -3.77 -31.12 -9.03
CA ALA A 6 -4.65 -29.98 -9.24
C ALA A 6 -3.89 -28.65 -9.41
N ARG A 7 -2.64 -28.57 -8.93
CA ARG A 7 -1.79 -27.38 -9.06
C ARG A 7 -1.12 -27.26 -10.44
N ILE A 8 -1.15 -28.30 -11.26
CA ILE A 8 -0.55 -28.31 -12.60
C ILE A 8 -1.55 -27.68 -13.57
N PRO A 9 -1.26 -26.55 -14.24
CA PRO A 9 -2.22 -25.89 -15.12
C PRO A 9 -2.53 -26.68 -16.40
N GLY A 10 -1.50 -27.23 -17.05
CA GLY A 10 -1.61 -27.94 -18.33
C GLY A 10 -2.26 -29.32 -18.19
N ALA A 11 -3.31 -29.58 -18.97
CA ALA A 11 -4.05 -30.84 -18.92
C ALA A 11 -3.16 -32.04 -19.32
N ASP A 12 -2.41 -31.95 -20.42
CA ASP A 12 -1.56 -33.03 -20.91
C ASP A 12 -0.45 -33.40 -19.91
N ILE A 13 0.19 -32.39 -19.31
CA ILE A 13 1.21 -32.58 -18.28
C ILE A 13 0.60 -33.17 -17.00
N ARG A 14 -0.61 -32.75 -16.64
CA ARG A 14 -1.36 -33.31 -15.51
C ARG A 14 -1.70 -34.79 -15.75
N ASP A 15 -2.00 -35.17 -16.99
CA ASP A 15 -2.28 -36.56 -17.36
C ASP A 15 -1.03 -37.43 -17.23
N TYR A 16 0.13 -36.98 -17.74
CA TYR A 16 1.40 -37.66 -17.50
C TYR A 16 1.74 -37.82 -16.01
N MET A 17 1.51 -36.77 -15.20
CA MET A 17 1.74 -36.86 -13.76
C MET A 17 0.72 -37.77 -13.06
N ARG A 18 -0.49 -37.91 -13.59
CA ARG A 18 -1.47 -38.88 -13.07
C ARG A 18 -1.04 -40.32 -13.35
N GLU A 19 -0.42 -40.58 -14.50
CA GLU A 19 0.21 -41.87 -14.77
C GLU A 19 1.39 -42.13 -13.82
N ALA A 20 2.23 -41.12 -13.57
CA ALA A 20 3.32 -41.23 -12.60
C ALA A 20 2.80 -41.59 -11.18
N MET A 21 1.69 -40.97 -10.76
CA MET A 21 1.02 -41.30 -9.50
C MET A 21 0.46 -42.73 -9.52
N SER A 22 -0.09 -43.20 -10.64
CA SER A 22 -0.61 -44.57 -10.78
C SER A 22 0.52 -45.60 -10.66
N CYS A 23 1.68 -45.35 -11.28
CA CYS A 23 2.87 -46.17 -11.08
C CYS A 23 3.31 -46.20 -9.61
N TYR A 24 3.28 -45.06 -8.93
CA TYR A 24 3.62 -44.98 -7.51
C TYR A 24 2.67 -45.83 -6.65
N MET A 25 1.35 -45.71 -6.86
CA MET A 25 0.33 -46.48 -6.15
C MET A 25 0.44 -47.99 -6.40
N ALA A 26 0.91 -48.40 -7.58
CA ALA A 26 1.16 -49.80 -7.93
C ALA A 26 2.51 -50.34 -7.41
N GLY A 27 3.29 -49.54 -6.66
CA GLY A 27 4.64 -49.91 -6.21
C GLY A 27 5.71 -49.88 -7.31
N ALA A 28 5.39 -49.38 -8.50
CA ALA A 28 6.30 -49.22 -9.63
C ALA A 28 7.08 -47.89 -9.53
N TYR A 29 7.89 -47.73 -8.47
CA TYR A 29 8.60 -46.48 -8.16
C TYR A 29 9.55 -46.00 -9.26
N ARG A 30 10.17 -46.93 -10.01
CA ARG A 30 10.96 -46.61 -11.21
C ARG A 30 10.11 -45.90 -12.27
N GLY A 31 8.90 -46.40 -12.52
CA GLY A 31 7.96 -45.82 -13.48
C GLY A 31 7.52 -44.42 -13.05
N ALA A 32 7.20 -44.26 -11.76
CA ALA A 32 6.83 -42.95 -11.20
C ALA A 32 7.94 -41.89 -11.40
N LEU A 33 9.19 -42.26 -11.15
CA LEU A 33 10.35 -41.37 -11.37
C LEU A 33 10.54 -41.00 -12.84
N VAL A 34 10.50 -41.98 -13.74
CA VAL A 34 10.72 -41.78 -15.17
C VAL A 34 9.60 -40.93 -15.78
N LEU A 35 8.35 -41.19 -15.43
CA LEU A 35 7.22 -40.39 -15.92
C LEU A 35 7.24 -38.96 -15.37
N SER A 36 7.60 -38.77 -14.09
CA SER A 36 7.77 -37.42 -13.52
C SER A 36 8.86 -36.63 -14.24
N TYR A 37 9.97 -37.30 -14.59
CA TYR A 37 11.05 -36.72 -15.38
C TYR A 37 10.56 -36.28 -16.77
N ILE A 38 9.84 -37.14 -17.48
CA ILE A 38 9.34 -36.85 -18.84
C ILE A 38 8.38 -35.66 -18.80
N ALA A 39 7.40 -35.69 -17.89
CA ALA A 39 6.42 -34.61 -17.75
C ALA A 39 7.10 -33.26 -17.49
N LEU A 40 8.11 -33.25 -16.62
CA LEU A 40 8.86 -32.05 -16.27
C LEU A 40 9.62 -31.46 -17.47
N PHE A 41 10.36 -32.26 -18.23
CA PHE A 41 11.16 -31.72 -19.35
C PHE A 41 10.30 -31.33 -20.55
N ASP A 42 9.17 -32.02 -20.77
CA ASP A 42 8.21 -31.65 -21.81
C ASP A 42 7.54 -30.31 -21.49
N ASP A 43 7.09 -30.12 -20.25
CA ASP A 43 6.53 -28.87 -19.75
C ASP A 43 7.55 -27.72 -19.77
N LEU A 44 8.80 -27.98 -19.37
CA LEU A 44 9.86 -26.98 -19.45
C LEU A 44 10.12 -26.53 -20.90
N LEU A 45 10.14 -27.47 -21.85
CA LEU A 45 10.33 -27.13 -23.26
C LEU A 45 9.15 -26.32 -23.80
N ALA A 46 7.92 -26.71 -23.47
CA ALA A 46 6.70 -26.01 -23.90
C ALA A 46 6.67 -24.56 -23.37
N LYS A 47 6.91 -24.38 -22.07
CA LYS A 47 6.96 -23.05 -21.46
C LYS A 47 8.13 -22.21 -22.01
N LEU A 48 9.26 -22.83 -22.36
CA LEU A 48 10.38 -22.13 -23.02
C LEU A 48 10.00 -21.64 -24.41
N GLY A 49 9.14 -22.37 -25.14
CA GLY A 49 8.58 -21.94 -26.41
C GLY A 49 7.74 -20.67 -26.28
N GLU A 50 6.87 -20.61 -25.27
CA GLU A 50 6.09 -19.41 -24.94
C GLU A 50 7.00 -18.23 -24.59
N LEU A 51 8.05 -18.46 -23.80
CA LEU A 51 9.06 -17.44 -23.50
C LEU A 51 9.83 -16.99 -24.75
N GLY A 52 10.01 -17.87 -25.73
CA GLY A 52 10.65 -17.55 -27.02
C GLY A 52 9.89 -16.52 -27.86
N ASN A 53 8.62 -16.26 -27.58
CA ASN A 53 7.85 -15.20 -28.25
C ASN A 53 8.35 -13.79 -27.89
N VAL A 54 8.95 -13.65 -26.71
CA VAL A 54 9.35 -12.35 -26.13
C VAL A 54 10.84 -12.27 -25.81
N ASN A 55 11.52 -13.41 -25.65
CA ASN A 55 12.94 -13.49 -25.33
C ASN A 55 13.74 -14.21 -26.43
N SER A 56 14.67 -13.49 -27.06
CA SER A 56 15.48 -14.03 -28.16
C SER A 56 16.45 -15.14 -27.72
N ALA A 57 16.99 -15.08 -26.50
CA ALA A 57 17.84 -16.15 -25.97
C ALA A 57 17.03 -17.42 -25.70
N ALA A 58 15.84 -17.29 -25.09
CA ALA A 58 14.92 -18.41 -24.90
C ALA A 58 14.47 -19.01 -26.23
N LYS A 59 14.20 -18.17 -27.24
CA LYS A 59 13.85 -18.61 -28.60
C LYS A 59 14.96 -19.46 -29.23
N LEU A 60 16.22 -19.06 -29.07
CA LEU A 60 17.36 -19.81 -29.56
C LEU A 60 17.48 -21.17 -28.87
N ILE A 61 17.36 -21.20 -27.53
CA ILE A 61 17.41 -22.44 -26.76
C ILE A 61 16.24 -23.35 -27.13
N PHE A 62 15.02 -22.81 -27.21
CA PHE A 62 13.83 -23.55 -27.61
C PHE A 62 13.98 -24.17 -28.99
N THR A 63 14.47 -23.41 -29.97
CA THR A 63 14.65 -23.88 -31.35
C THR A 63 15.64 -25.04 -31.40
N GLU A 64 16.78 -24.92 -30.71
CA GLU A 64 17.80 -25.98 -30.68
C GLU A 64 17.35 -27.20 -29.87
N ALA A 65 16.69 -27.00 -28.73
CA ALA A 65 16.15 -28.10 -27.92
C ALA A 65 15.04 -28.86 -28.65
N THR A 66 14.15 -28.16 -29.37
CA THR A 66 13.10 -28.77 -30.19
C THR A 66 13.70 -29.57 -31.34
N LYS A 67 14.76 -29.06 -31.98
CA LYS A 67 15.50 -29.79 -33.01
C LYS A 67 16.13 -31.06 -32.45
N LYS A 68 16.76 -31.01 -31.27
CA LYS A 68 17.31 -32.19 -30.58
C LYS A 68 16.22 -33.22 -30.26
N LYS A 69 15.08 -32.77 -29.71
CA LYS A 69 13.92 -33.63 -29.44
C LYS A 69 13.42 -34.32 -30.71
N ALA A 70 13.29 -33.59 -31.82
CA ALA A 70 12.86 -34.14 -33.10
C ALA A 70 13.84 -35.18 -33.68
N ASN A 71 15.13 -34.98 -33.48
CA ASN A 71 16.19 -35.92 -33.87
C ASN A 71 16.35 -37.11 -32.91
N GLN A 72 15.56 -37.19 -31.83
CA GLN A 72 15.72 -38.15 -30.74
C GLN A 72 17.09 -38.07 -30.02
N ASP A 73 17.73 -36.89 -30.06
CA ASP A 73 18.92 -36.58 -29.28
C ASP A 73 18.55 -36.26 -27.81
N VAL A 74 19.51 -36.42 -26.89
CA VAL A 74 19.34 -36.00 -25.49
C VAL A 74 19.26 -34.48 -25.40
N TYR A 75 18.05 -33.95 -25.29
CA TYR A 75 17.80 -32.51 -25.20
C TYR A 75 17.75 -32.00 -23.76
N GLU A 76 17.47 -32.87 -22.78
CA GLU A 76 17.26 -32.49 -21.39
C GLU A 76 18.54 -31.95 -20.75
N SER A 77 19.68 -32.59 -21.02
CA SER A 77 21.00 -32.10 -20.56
C SER A 77 21.32 -30.72 -21.15
N TYR A 78 21.06 -30.54 -22.45
CA TYR A 78 21.23 -29.24 -23.11
C TYR A 78 20.33 -28.19 -22.47
N LEU A 79 19.06 -28.54 -22.19
CA LEU A 79 18.09 -27.65 -21.57
C LEU A 79 18.59 -27.18 -20.19
N ILE A 80 19.03 -28.10 -19.32
CA ILE A 80 19.58 -27.75 -18.00
C ILE A 80 20.76 -26.78 -18.16
N ASP A 81 21.75 -27.14 -18.98
CA ASP A 81 22.98 -26.36 -19.12
C ASP A 81 22.72 -24.94 -19.67
N GLN A 82 21.82 -24.82 -20.65
CA GLN A 82 21.45 -23.51 -21.22
C GLN A 82 20.59 -22.68 -20.27
N LEU A 83 19.62 -23.30 -19.60
CA LEU A 83 18.78 -22.59 -18.62
C LEU A 83 19.64 -22.07 -17.47
N THR A 84 20.62 -22.84 -17.00
CA THR A 84 21.53 -22.44 -15.93
C THR A 84 22.51 -21.36 -16.38
N SER A 85 23.18 -21.53 -17.52
CA SER A 85 24.18 -20.56 -18.02
C SER A 85 23.59 -19.21 -18.41
N LYS A 86 22.30 -19.16 -18.74
CA LYS A 86 21.55 -17.92 -19.03
C LYS A 86 20.76 -17.38 -17.83
N SER A 87 20.93 -17.97 -16.64
CA SER A 87 20.18 -17.59 -15.43
C SER A 87 18.66 -17.59 -15.61
N LEU A 88 18.17 -18.52 -16.43
CA LEU A 88 16.74 -18.74 -16.66
C LEU A 88 16.09 -19.56 -15.53
N ILE A 89 16.90 -20.31 -14.77
CA ILE A 89 16.50 -21.03 -13.56
C ILE A 89 17.50 -20.73 -12.43
N SER A 90 17.09 -20.93 -11.17
CA SER A 90 17.97 -20.73 -10.02
C SER A 90 19.06 -21.82 -9.95
N GLY A 91 20.16 -21.54 -9.22
CA GLY A 91 21.20 -22.56 -8.97
C GLY A 91 20.68 -23.77 -8.18
N LEU A 92 19.71 -23.56 -7.28
CA LEU A 92 19.05 -24.63 -6.54
C LEU A 92 18.20 -25.51 -7.46
N ASP A 93 17.48 -24.90 -8.40
CA ASP A 93 16.66 -25.62 -9.38
C ASP A 93 17.53 -26.39 -10.37
N SER A 94 18.63 -25.79 -10.84
CA SER A 94 19.65 -26.47 -11.64
C SER A 94 20.22 -27.70 -10.92
N SER A 95 20.48 -27.59 -9.62
CA SER A 95 21.00 -28.68 -8.80
C SER A 95 19.96 -29.81 -8.68
N PHE A 96 18.69 -29.46 -8.45
CA PHE A 96 17.60 -30.44 -8.42
C PHE A 96 17.43 -31.16 -9.76
N LEU A 97 17.40 -30.43 -10.89
CA LEU A 97 17.27 -31.02 -12.22
C LEU A 97 18.43 -31.98 -12.54
N THR A 98 19.64 -31.66 -12.08
CA THR A 98 20.81 -32.51 -12.20
C THR A 98 20.68 -33.80 -11.39
N THR A 99 20.20 -33.70 -10.15
CA THR A 99 19.89 -34.87 -9.30
C THR A 99 18.81 -35.73 -9.93
N LEU A 100 17.73 -35.11 -10.40
CA LEU A 100 16.60 -35.78 -11.05
C LEU A 100 17.05 -36.55 -12.30
N ARG A 101 17.91 -35.96 -13.14
CA ARG A 101 18.55 -36.65 -14.28
C ARG A 101 19.34 -37.88 -13.84
N THR A 102 20.09 -37.77 -12.75
CA THR A 102 20.89 -38.88 -12.22
C THR A 102 19.99 -40.02 -11.73
N LEU A 103 18.93 -39.70 -10.99
CA LEU A 103 17.94 -40.67 -10.51
C LEU A 103 17.20 -41.36 -11.66
N ARG A 104 16.79 -40.60 -12.68
CA ARG A 104 16.17 -41.14 -13.88
C ARG A 104 17.10 -42.12 -14.60
N ASN A 105 18.37 -41.75 -14.81
CA ASN A 105 19.34 -42.63 -15.46
C ASN A 105 19.58 -43.92 -14.67
N LYS A 106 19.70 -43.84 -13.34
CA LYS A 106 19.81 -45.02 -12.47
C LYS A 106 18.56 -45.91 -12.53
N SER A 107 17.38 -45.32 -12.65
CA SER A 107 16.09 -46.03 -12.62
C SER A 107 15.70 -46.64 -13.97
N ALA A 108 16.10 -46.02 -15.08
CA ALA A 108 15.79 -46.48 -16.44
C ALA A 108 16.75 -47.56 -16.95
N HIS A 109 17.99 -47.61 -16.43
CA HIS A 109 18.98 -48.61 -16.80
C HIS A 109 19.16 -49.66 -15.68
N PRO A 110 19.59 -50.90 -16.00
CA PRO A 110 19.88 -51.93 -15.01
C PRO A 110 21.16 -51.62 -14.21
N SER A 111 21.09 -50.58 -13.37
CA SER A 111 22.19 -50.07 -12.54
C SER A 111 22.25 -50.72 -11.14
N GLY A 112 21.28 -51.57 -10.82
CA GLY A 112 21.07 -52.10 -9.47
C GLY A 112 20.32 -51.15 -8.52
N HIS A 113 20.06 -49.91 -8.92
CA HIS A 113 19.28 -48.94 -8.12
C HIS A 113 17.82 -49.40 -7.94
N LYS A 114 17.33 -49.37 -6.70
CA LYS A 114 15.95 -49.70 -6.34
C LYS A 114 15.32 -48.49 -5.65
N PRO A 115 14.64 -47.62 -6.40
CA PRO A 115 13.98 -46.45 -5.84
C PRO A 115 13.03 -46.83 -4.71
N SER A 116 13.09 -46.09 -3.59
CA SER A 116 12.16 -46.25 -2.48
C SER A 116 10.85 -45.49 -2.73
N PRO A 117 9.78 -45.77 -1.97
CA PRO A 117 8.58 -44.95 -1.98
C PRO A 117 8.86 -43.47 -1.66
N GLU A 118 9.78 -43.19 -0.74
CA GLU A 118 10.13 -41.83 -0.33
C GLU A 118 10.87 -41.09 -1.47
N GLU A 119 11.79 -41.78 -2.16
CA GLU A 119 12.50 -41.21 -3.30
C GLU A 119 11.55 -40.83 -4.44
N ALA A 120 10.61 -41.72 -4.79
CA ALA A 120 9.61 -41.44 -5.81
C ALA A 120 8.65 -40.31 -5.39
N ARG A 121 8.24 -40.27 -4.12
CA ARG A 121 7.38 -39.19 -3.58
C ARG A 121 8.10 -37.85 -3.58
N PHE A 122 9.38 -37.82 -3.22
CA PHE A 122 10.21 -36.62 -3.24
C PHE A 122 10.29 -36.02 -4.63
N VAL A 123 10.66 -36.84 -5.63
CA VAL A 123 10.74 -36.38 -7.03
C VAL A 123 9.38 -35.90 -7.55
N PHE A 124 8.31 -36.62 -7.25
CA PHE A 124 6.96 -36.22 -7.65
C PHE A 124 6.57 -34.86 -7.06
N PHE A 125 6.78 -34.68 -5.75
CA PHE A 125 6.48 -33.44 -5.05
C PHE A 125 7.30 -32.27 -5.61
N GLU A 126 8.62 -32.40 -5.65
CA GLU A 126 9.52 -31.33 -6.09
C GLU A 126 9.31 -30.96 -7.56
N SER A 127 9.03 -31.94 -8.43
CA SER A 127 8.74 -31.66 -9.84
C SER A 127 7.51 -30.78 -9.99
N ILE A 128 6.46 -31.04 -9.21
CA ILE A 128 5.23 -30.23 -9.24
C ILE A 128 5.45 -28.88 -8.59
N ASP A 129 5.99 -28.88 -7.36
CA ASP A 129 6.05 -27.69 -6.53
C ASP A 129 6.95 -26.60 -7.14
N ARG A 130 8.10 -27.02 -7.69
CA ARG A 130 9.14 -26.12 -8.20
C ARG A 130 8.95 -25.75 -9.67
N PHE A 131 8.40 -26.66 -10.49
CA PHE A 131 8.36 -26.47 -11.95
C PHE A 131 6.94 -26.54 -12.51
N LEU A 132 6.26 -27.69 -12.40
CA LEU A 132 5.02 -27.91 -13.16
C LEU A 132 3.89 -26.97 -12.72
N SER A 133 3.83 -26.61 -11.43
CA SER A 133 2.84 -25.66 -10.90
C SER A 133 3.21 -24.18 -11.13
N LYS A 134 4.36 -23.88 -11.73
CA LYS A 134 4.91 -22.52 -11.88
C LYS A 134 5.08 -22.15 -13.36
N PRO A 135 4.93 -20.88 -13.76
CA PRO A 135 5.41 -20.42 -15.07
C PRO A 135 6.95 -20.43 -15.13
N ILE A 136 7.57 -20.67 -16.30
CA ILE A 136 9.04 -20.89 -16.45
C ILE A 136 9.90 -19.61 -16.35
N LEU A 137 9.27 -18.46 -16.13
CA LEU A 137 9.90 -17.18 -16.40
C LEU A 137 10.93 -16.86 -15.32
N SER A 138 12.16 -16.57 -15.75
CA SER A 138 13.17 -15.98 -14.87
C SER A 138 12.62 -14.65 -14.34
N THR A 139 12.59 -14.56 -13.02
CA THR A 139 12.22 -13.37 -12.24
C THR A 139 12.89 -12.10 -12.75
N THR A 140 14.11 -12.21 -13.25
CA THR A 140 14.91 -11.10 -13.75
C THR A 140 14.41 -10.54 -15.08
N GLN A 141 13.93 -11.39 -15.98
CA GLN A 141 13.59 -11.02 -17.36
C GLN A 141 12.21 -10.40 -17.47
N LEU A 142 11.23 -10.94 -16.72
CA LEU A 142 9.91 -10.33 -16.60
C LEU A 142 10.00 -8.89 -16.10
N VAL A 143 10.87 -8.65 -15.12
CA VAL A 143 11.11 -7.29 -14.61
C VAL A 143 11.67 -6.39 -15.71
N ASP A 144 12.60 -6.88 -16.52
CA ASP A 144 13.22 -6.09 -17.59
C ASP A 144 12.22 -5.75 -18.69
N GLU A 145 11.36 -6.70 -19.06
CA GLU A 145 10.26 -6.49 -19.99
C GLU A 145 9.26 -5.46 -19.47
N LEU A 146 8.88 -5.55 -18.18
CA LEU A 146 8.01 -4.57 -17.54
C LEU A 146 8.60 -3.17 -17.61
N VAL A 147 9.90 -3.02 -17.31
CA VAL A 147 10.60 -1.74 -17.37
C VAL A 147 10.60 -1.18 -18.81
N VAL A 148 10.83 -2.02 -19.82
CA VAL A 148 10.80 -1.59 -21.23
C VAL A 148 9.40 -1.08 -21.63
N ARG A 149 8.34 -1.71 -21.11
CA ARG A 149 6.95 -1.33 -21.42
C ARG A 149 6.49 -0.05 -20.73
N LEU A 150 7.19 0.44 -19.69
CA LEU A 150 6.83 1.69 -19.00
C LEU A 150 6.84 2.92 -19.91
N LYS A 151 7.56 2.90 -21.04
CA LYS A 151 7.53 3.99 -22.02
C LYS A 151 6.19 4.13 -22.74
N ASN A 152 5.35 3.08 -22.72
CA ASN A 152 4.09 3.06 -23.43
C ASN A 152 3.09 4.00 -22.74
N SER A 153 2.49 4.92 -23.51
CA SER A 153 1.57 5.95 -22.99
C SER A 153 0.32 5.36 -22.33
N ASN A 154 -0.13 4.19 -22.78
CA ASN A 154 -1.33 3.50 -22.30
C ASN A 154 -1.03 2.39 -21.29
N PHE A 155 0.19 2.32 -20.73
CA PHE A 155 0.53 1.31 -19.72
C PHE A 155 -0.43 1.39 -18.53
N PHE A 156 -0.72 2.60 -18.06
CA PHE A 156 -1.84 2.88 -17.15
C PHE A 156 -2.92 3.65 -17.91
N PRO A 157 -4.10 3.05 -18.16
CA PRO A 157 -5.18 3.71 -18.91
C PRO A 157 -5.90 4.78 -18.10
N SER A 158 -5.68 4.83 -16.79
CA SER A 158 -6.36 5.70 -15.83
C SER A 158 -5.40 6.13 -14.74
N THR A 159 -5.67 7.29 -14.12
CA THR A 159 -4.94 7.78 -12.95
C THR A 159 -5.65 7.42 -11.64
N SER A 160 -6.77 6.69 -11.70
CA SER A 160 -7.48 6.25 -10.51
C SER A 160 -6.66 5.17 -9.78
N ILE A 161 -6.63 5.25 -8.45
CA ILE A 161 -5.87 4.29 -7.64
C ILE A 161 -6.39 2.85 -7.79
N PRO A 162 -7.72 2.59 -7.85
CA PRO A 162 -8.23 1.24 -8.13
C PRO A 162 -7.75 0.68 -9.47
N ASP A 163 -7.73 1.47 -10.54
CA ASP A 163 -7.30 1.01 -11.85
C ASP A 163 -5.79 0.77 -11.89
N ILE A 164 -5.00 1.67 -11.29
CA ILE A 164 -3.54 1.50 -11.15
C ILE A 164 -3.24 0.20 -10.41
N ARG A 165 -3.93 -0.07 -9.29
CA ARG A 165 -3.79 -1.33 -8.54
C ARG A 165 -4.10 -2.54 -9.41
N ASN A 166 -5.19 -2.51 -10.19
CA ASN A 166 -5.60 -3.63 -11.03
C ASN A 166 -4.59 -3.90 -12.16
N VAL A 167 -4.10 -2.85 -12.82
CA VAL A 167 -3.04 -3.00 -13.82
C VAL A 167 -1.80 -3.64 -13.19
N VAL A 168 -1.32 -3.14 -12.05
CA VAL A 168 -0.15 -3.73 -11.38
C VAL A 168 -0.40 -5.18 -10.99
N LYS A 169 -1.61 -5.52 -10.51
CA LYS A 169 -2.00 -6.89 -10.16
C LYS A 169 -1.82 -7.84 -11.34
N ASP A 170 -2.28 -7.42 -12.52
CA ASP A 170 -2.24 -8.24 -13.74
C ASP A 170 -0.81 -8.35 -14.27
N GLU A 171 -0.04 -7.26 -14.24
CA GLU A 171 1.36 -7.23 -14.69
C GLU A 171 2.29 -8.11 -13.84
N ILE A 172 2.00 -8.28 -12.54
CA ILE A 172 2.78 -9.15 -11.65
C ILE A 172 2.19 -10.55 -11.46
N ALA A 173 1.06 -10.89 -12.13
CA ALA A 173 0.34 -12.13 -11.88
C ALA A 173 1.19 -13.39 -12.08
N ASN A 174 2.15 -13.35 -13.00
CA ASN A 174 3.07 -14.44 -13.32
C ASN A 174 4.48 -14.24 -12.75
N LEU A 175 4.69 -13.22 -11.91
CA LEU A 175 5.98 -12.91 -11.32
C LEU A 175 6.16 -13.63 -9.98
N HIS A 176 7.29 -14.29 -9.78
CA HIS A 176 7.61 -14.92 -8.50
C HIS A 176 7.88 -13.88 -7.40
N ASP A 177 7.51 -14.16 -6.15
CA ASP A 177 7.74 -13.27 -5.00
C ASP A 177 9.22 -12.91 -4.79
N GLU A 178 10.14 -13.82 -5.12
CA GLU A 178 11.59 -13.57 -5.06
C GLU A 178 12.08 -12.50 -6.05
N ALA A 179 11.31 -12.21 -7.10
CA ALA A 179 11.61 -11.14 -8.05
C ALA A 179 11.32 -9.75 -7.49
N MET A 180 10.48 -9.66 -6.45
CA MET A 180 9.90 -8.40 -6.00
C MET A 180 10.93 -7.36 -5.58
N PRO A 181 12.03 -7.72 -4.87
CA PRO A 181 13.10 -6.75 -4.57
C PRO A 181 13.75 -6.17 -5.82
N GLN A 182 13.96 -6.98 -6.87
CA GLN A 182 14.52 -6.49 -8.12
C GLN A 182 13.52 -5.60 -8.87
N LEU A 183 12.25 -6.02 -8.92
CA LEU A 183 11.17 -5.23 -9.53
C LEU A 183 11.12 -3.84 -8.89
N VAL A 184 11.00 -3.77 -7.57
CA VAL A 184 10.91 -2.49 -6.85
C VAL A 184 12.17 -1.67 -7.05
N ALA A 185 13.36 -2.28 -7.01
CA ALA A 185 14.61 -1.54 -7.25
C ALA A 185 14.66 -0.91 -8.65
N LYS A 186 14.26 -1.64 -9.69
CA LYS A 186 14.23 -1.11 -11.07
C LYS A 186 13.13 -0.07 -11.25
N MET A 187 11.96 -0.27 -10.66
CA MET A 187 10.88 0.72 -10.68
C MET A 187 11.30 2.00 -9.95
N ALA A 188 11.95 1.90 -8.79
CA ALA A 188 12.48 3.06 -8.06
C ALA A 188 13.51 3.81 -8.91
N SER A 189 14.50 3.13 -9.50
CA SER A 189 15.47 3.77 -10.39
C SER A 189 14.81 4.46 -11.61
N ALA A 190 13.67 3.97 -12.08
CA ALA A 190 12.94 4.56 -13.20
C ALA A 190 12.16 5.84 -12.83
N VAL A 191 11.92 6.12 -11.54
CA VAL A 191 11.24 7.34 -11.07
C VAL A 191 12.01 8.62 -11.43
N THR A 192 13.34 8.52 -11.55
CA THR A 192 14.20 9.65 -11.93
C THR A 192 14.56 9.66 -13.42
N SER A 193 13.87 8.86 -14.23
CA SER A 193 14.08 8.84 -15.68
C SER A 193 13.83 10.21 -16.30
N ALA A 194 14.65 10.57 -17.31
CA ALA A 194 14.44 11.74 -18.14
C ALA A 194 13.19 11.59 -19.05
N ASP A 195 12.76 10.36 -19.32
CA ASP A 195 11.52 10.09 -20.05
C ASP A 195 10.31 10.25 -19.13
N ALA A 196 9.42 11.19 -19.48
CA ALA A 196 8.26 11.54 -18.68
C ALA A 196 7.25 10.38 -18.52
N SER A 197 7.10 9.52 -19.54
CA SER A 197 6.21 8.34 -19.47
C SER A 197 6.79 7.31 -18.51
N ILE A 198 8.09 7.02 -18.61
CA ILE A 198 8.78 6.09 -17.70
C ILE A 198 8.71 6.60 -16.26
N LYS A 199 9.00 7.89 -16.02
CA LYS A 199 8.93 8.51 -14.70
C LYS A 199 7.53 8.42 -14.08
N LYS A 200 6.50 8.77 -14.86
CA LYS A 200 5.09 8.70 -14.41
C LYS A 200 4.66 7.26 -14.13
N ASN A 201 4.89 6.37 -15.08
CA ASN A 201 4.41 4.99 -15.01
C ASN A 201 5.15 4.20 -13.92
N SER A 202 6.45 4.40 -13.72
CA SER A 202 7.18 3.78 -12.59
C SER A 202 6.64 4.22 -11.23
N SER A 203 6.34 5.51 -11.06
CA SER A 203 5.71 6.03 -9.85
C SER A 203 4.33 5.39 -9.60
N PHE A 204 3.49 5.31 -10.64
CA PHE A 204 2.20 4.62 -10.55
C PHE A 204 2.35 3.13 -10.24
N PHE A 205 3.36 2.47 -10.81
CA PHE A 205 3.62 1.06 -10.53
C PHE A 205 3.94 0.83 -9.04
N LEU A 206 4.80 1.66 -8.45
CA LEU A 206 5.14 1.60 -7.03
C LEU A 206 3.93 1.88 -6.13
N VAL A 207 3.10 2.85 -6.50
CA VAL A 207 1.83 3.14 -5.79
C VAL A 207 0.85 1.97 -5.89
N GLY A 208 0.73 1.34 -7.07
CA GLY A 208 -0.11 0.17 -7.26
C GLY A 208 0.37 -1.03 -6.45
N LEU A 209 1.70 -1.27 -6.39
CA LEU A 209 2.30 -2.31 -5.54
C LEU A 209 1.98 -2.04 -4.06
N SER A 210 2.12 -0.80 -3.62
CA SER A 210 1.76 -0.39 -2.26
C SER A 210 0.29 -0.70 -1.95
N LYS A 211 -0.63 -0.33 -2.86
CA LYS A 211 -2.07 -0.55 -2.68
C LYS A 211 -2.50 -2.02 -2.75
N LEU A 212 -1.73 -2.89 -3.39
CA LEU A 212 -1.99 -4.33 -3.39
C LEU A 212 -1.83 -4.96 -2.01
N ASP A 213 -1.00 -4.36 -1.15
CA ASP A 213 -0.72 -4.83 0.20
C ASP A 213 -0.26 -6.30 0.25
N ASN A 214 0.56 -6.69 -0.73
CA ASN A 214 1.17 -8.01 -0.77
C ASN A 214 2.42 -8.04 0.13
N PRO A 215 2.63 -9.07 0.96
CA PRO A 215 3.78 -9.14 1.88
C PRO A 215 5.17 -9.03 1.22
N SER A 216 5.39 -9.72 0.08
CA SER A 216 6.68 -9.67 -0.64
C SER A 216 6.91 -8.29 -1.25
N ALA A 217 5.85 -7.66 -1.78
CA ALA A 217 5.88 -6.30 -2.30
C ALA A 217 6.14 -5.26 -1.21
N ASN A 218 5.48 -5.39 -0.06
CA ASN A 218 5.66 -4.48 1.08
C ASN A 218 7.11 -4.53 1.59
N SER A 219 7.67 -5.73 1.78
CA SER A 219 9.08 -5.89 2.20
C SER A 219 10.05 -5.30 1.18
N ALA A 220 9.79 -5.50 -0.12
CA ALA A 220 10.58 -4.92 -1.18
C ALA A 220 10.47 -3.37 -1.22
N LEU A 221 9.27 -2.81 -1.07
CA LEU A 221 9.04 -1.36 -1.00
C LEU A 221 9.76 -0.72 0.19
N GLN A 222 9.70 -1.35 1.37
CA GLN A 222 10.42 -0.89 2.55
C GLN A 222 11.93 -0.84 2.32
N THR A 223 12.51 -1.92 1.80
CA THR A 223 13.97 -2.05 1.69
C THR A 223 14.57 -1.34 0.47
N LYS A 224 13.87 -1.35 -0.67
CA LYS A 224 14.40 -0.90 -1.97
C LYS A 224 13.88 0.48 -2.41
N LEU A 225 12.83 0.99 -1.80
CA LEU A 225 12.34 2.35 -2.01
C LEU A 225 12.52 3.22 -0.76
N ILE A 226 11.90 2.87 0.36
CA ILE A 226 11.89 3.75 1.54
C ILE A 226 13.30 3.83 2.14
N THR A 227 13.83 2.75 2.68
CA THR A 227 15.12 2.76 3.39
C THR A 227 16.29 3.21 2.51
N SER A 228 16.26 2.88 1.22
CA SER A 228 17.37 3.14 0.29
C SER A 228 17.30 4.49 -0.44
N LYS A 229 16.14 5.13 -0.52
CA LYS A 229 15.94 6.38 -1.31
C LYS A 229 15.38 7.55 -0.52
N VAL A 230 15.04 7.39 0.75
CA VAL A 230 14.43 8.45 1.57
C VAL A 230 15.36 9.65 1.83
N ASP A 231 16.66 9.54 1.61
CA ASP A 231 17.59 10.69 1.60
C ASP A 231 17.60 11.48 0.28
N ASP A 232 17.04 10.95 -0.79
CA ASP A 232 17.06 11.57 -2.10
C ASP A 232 15.78 12.39 -2.33
N ALA A 233 15.97 13.68 -2.62
CA ALA A 233 14.88 14.63 -2.84
C ALA A 233 13.98 14.25 -4.02
N ASP A 234 14.53 13.58 -5.04
CA ASP A 234 13.79 13.20 -6.24
C ASP A 234 12.75 12.10 -5.98
N TYR A 235 12.84 11.41 -4.83
CA TYR A 235 11.97 10.31 -4.44
C TYR A 235 10.90 10.71 -3.41
N GLN A 236 10.93 11.94 -2.88
CA GLN A 236 10.03 12.38 -1.81
C GLN A 236 8.54 12.26 -2.18
N ASP A 237 8.20 12.57 -3.44
CA ASP A 237 6.83 12.50 -3.95
C ASP A 237 6.34 11.05 -4.01
N VAL A 238 7.11 10.15 -4.63
CA VAL A 238 6.70 8.74 -4.76
C VAL A 238 6.65 8.05 -3.41
N ILE A 239 7.56 8.38 -2.48
CA ILE A 239 7.53 7.86 -1.09
C ILE A 239 6.26 8.33 -0.38
N THR A 240 5.89 9.60 -0.51
CA THR A 240 4.65 10.11 0.12
C THR A 240 3.41 9.44 -0.48
N GLN A 241 3.40 9.21 -1.80
CA GLN A 241 2.30 8.55 -2.48
C GLN A 241 2.18 7.06 -2.10
N THR A 242 3.30 6.35 -1.97
CA THR A 242 3.27 4.94 -1.55
C THR A 242 2.83 4.81 -0.08
N LEU A 243 3.27 5.71 0.81
CA LEU A 243 2.78 5.76 2.20
C LEU A 243 1.29 6.09 2.29
N SER A 244 0.80 7.01 1.46
CA SER A 244 -0.63 7.31 1.34
C SER A 244 -1.46 6.15 0.82
N ALA A 245 -0.87 5.29 -0.02
CA ALA A 245 -1.53 4.08 -0.51
C ALA A 245 -1.52 2.93 0.51
N ASN A 246 -0.47 2.82 1.33
CA ASN A 246 -0.32 1.81 2.37
C ASN A 246 0.60 2.29 3.51
N GLY A 247 0.02 2.64 4.65
CA GLY A 247 0.75 3.09 5.83
C GLY A 247 1.57 1.99 6.52
N LYS A 248 1.26 0.71 6.28
CA LYS A 248 1.99 -0.43 6.87
C LYS A 248 3.44 -0.47 6.43
N LEU A 249 3.81 0.25 5.36
CA LEU A 249 5.17 0.39 4.92
C LEU A 249 6.08 1.06 5.97
N ILE A 250 5.54 1.73 6.99
CA ILE A 250 6.37 2.22 8.10
C ILE A 250 6.58 1.19 9.22
N SER A 251 5.80 0.11 9.24
CA SER A 251 5.85 -0.87 10.33
C SER A 251 7.22 -1.55 10.37
N GLY A 252 7.87 -1.49 11.54
CA GLY A 252 9.20 -2.07 11.76
C GLY A 252 10.38 -1.19 11.29
N LEU A 253 10.12 -0.01 10.70
CA LEU A 253 11.19 0.96 10.46
C LEU A 253 11.67 1.57 11.78
N SER A 254 12.98 1.73 11.93
CA SER A 254 13.60 2.34 13.10
C SER A 254 14.88 3.10 12.74
N GLY A 255 15.30 4.04 13.58
CA GLY A 255 16.49 4.86 13.36
C GLY A 255 16.36 5.83 12.18
N THR A 256 17.45 6.03 11.45
CA THR A 256 17.54 7.07 10.41
C THR A 256 16.45 7.02 9.32
N PRO A 257 16.01 5.86 8.81
CA PRO A 257 14.95 5.81 7.80
C PRO A 257 13.63 6.45 8.24
N ILE A 258 13.17 6.18 9.46
CA ILE A 258 11.91 6.76 9.95
C ILE A 258 12.06 8.26 10.23
N ASP A 259 13.22 8.71 10.74
CA ASP A 259 13.51 10.13 10.94
C ASP A 259 13.50 10.91 9.61
N ARG A 260 14.00 10.31 8.53
CA ARG A 260 13.95 10.91 7.19
C ARG A 260 12.54 10.95 6.62
N VAL A 261 11.73 9.90 6.82
CA VAL A 261 10.30 9.92 6.45
C VAL A 261 9.58 11.08 7.14
N ARG A 262 9.81 11.24 8.46
CA ARG A 262 9.25 12.35 9.24
C ARG A 262 9.68 13.71 8.70
N ALA A 263 10.96 13.88 8.38
CA ALA A 263 11.46 15.12 7.77
C ALA A 263 10.81 15.43 6.41
N ILE A 264 10.56 14.42 5.56
CA ILE A 264 9.82 14.59 4.30
C ILE A 264 8.39 15.07 4.57
N LEU A 265 7.68 14.42 5.50
CA LEU A 265 6.31 14.80 5.84
C LEU A 265 6.25 16.22 6.43
N ALA A 266 7.16 16.56 7.37
CA ALA A 266 7.27 17.89 7.96
C ALA A 266 7.49 18.97 6.89
N LYS A 267 8.41 18.73 5.94
CA LYS A 267 8.65 19.62 4.79
C LYS A 267 7.41 19.77 3.92
N LYS A 268 6.76 18.66 3.56
CA LYS A 268 5.53 18.70 2.76
C LYS A 268 4.40 19.45 3.46
N ILE A 269 4.27 19.32 4.78
CA ILE A 269 3.29 20.05 5.60
C ILE A 269 3.56 21.56 5.56
N SER A 270 4.83 21.98 5.68
CA SER A 270 5.18 23.40 5.65
C SER A 270 4.90 24.04 4.28
N GLU A 271 5.05 23.25 3.21
CA GLU A 271 4.85 23.64 1.81
C GLU A 271 3.40 23.48 1.30
N ILE A 272 2.44 23.06 2.14
CA ILE A 272 1.04 22.88 1.73
C ILE A 272 0.50 24.17 1.11
N LYS A 273 0.06 24.08 -0.14
CA LYS A 273 -0.66 25.14 -0.86
C LYS A 273 -2.16 24.82 -0.87
N SER A 274 -3.02 25.84 -0.79
CA SER A 274 -4.49 25.70 -0.85
C SER A 274 -5.01 25.02 -2.14
N SER A 275 -4.23 25.03 -3.21
CA SER A 275 -4.59 24.41 -4.49
C SER A 275 -4.40 22.89 -4.56
N VAL A 276 -3.71 22.28 -3.57
CA VAL A 276 -3.50 20.83 -3.55
C VAL A 276 -4.63 20.17 -2.75
N SER A 277 -5.47 19.40 -3.45
CA SER A 277 -6.53 18.62 -2.81
C SER A 277 -5.96 17.57 -1.85
N GLU A 278 -6.53 17.49 -0.64
CA GLU A 278 -6.17 16.51 0.39
C GLU A 278 -6.57 15.07 0.02
N THR A 279 -7.34 14.90 -1.07
CA THR A 279 -7.64 13.59 -1.65
C THR A 279 -6.51 13.02 -2.51
N LYS A 280 -5.51 13.83 -2.89
CA LYS A 280 -4.38 13.36 -3.69
C LYS A 280 -3.37 12.64 -2.80
N LEU A 281 -2.87 11.49 -3.25
CA LEU A 281 -1.85 10.71 -2.53
C LEU A 281 -0.54 11.46 -2.26
N ILE A 282 -0.28 12.58 -2.95
CA ILE A 282 0.90 13.41 -2.67
C ILE A 282 0.72 14.29 -1.43
N HIS A 283 -0.52 14.44 -0.93
CA HIS A 283 -0.83 15.28 0.20
C HIS A 283 -0.40 14.61 1.51
N PRO A 284 0.35 15.30 2.39
CA PRO A 284 0.87 14.70 3.63
C PRO A 284 -0.23 14.26 4.60
N THR A 285 -1.41 14.90 4.60
CA THR A 285 -2.58 14.45 5.37
C THR A 285 -2.98 13.02 5.02
N THR A 286 -3.02 12.67 3.73
CA THR A 286 -3.40 11.32 3.29
C THR A 286 -2.38 10.29 3.77
N ALA A 287 -1.09 10.63 3.73
CA ALA A 287 -0.02 9.77 4.23
C ALA A 287 -0.16 9.54 5.74
N LEU A 288 -0.37 10.61 6.53
CA LEU A 288 -0.54 10.51 7.97
C LEU A 288 -1.80 9.73 8.38
N ILE A 289 -2.92 9.89 7.66
CA ILE A 289 -4.13 9.09 7.88
C ILE A 289 -3.85 7.61 7.62
N SER A 290 -3.27 7.28 6.46
CA SER A 290 -2.91 5.91 6.09
C SER A 290 -1.97 5.27 7.11
N ILE A 291 -0.98 6.02 7.59
CA ILE A 291 -0.04 5.59 8.64
C ILE A 291 -0.76 5.37 9.97
N ALA A 292 -1.63 6.29 10.39
CA ALA A 292 -2.40 6.18 11.62
C ALA A 292 -3.31 4.94 11.59
N GLU A 293 -3.96 4.64 10.46
CA GLU A 293 -4.77 3.43 10.28
C GLU A 293 -3.94 2.13 10.43
N ALA A 294 -2.66 2.17 10.04
CA ALA A 294 -1.79 1.00 10.00
C ALA A 294 -1.03 0.70 11.31
N VAL A 295 -0.88 1.68 12.21
CA VAL A 295 -0.01 1.58 13.39
C VAL A 295 -0.80 1.79 14.69
N PRO A 296 -0.44 1.10 15.79
CA PRO A 296 -1.04 1.34 17.10
C PRO A 296 -0.97 2.82 17.48
N GLU A 297 -2.01 3.29 18.16
CA GLU A 297 -2.15 4.71 18.48
C GLU A 297 -1.00 5.29 19.31
N ALA A 298 -0.53 4.52 20.31
CA ALA A 298 0.61 4.92 21.15
C ALA A 298 1.91 5.10 20.32
N ASP A 299 2.18 4.16 19.41
CA ASP A 299 3.38 4.19 18.56
C ASP A 299 3.29 5.31 17.53
N PHE A 300 2.10 5.53 16.94
CA PHE A 300 1.86 6.62 16.00
C PHE A 300 2.14 7.97 16.65
N LEU A 301 1.55 8.22 17.84
CA LEU A 301 1.75 9.48 18.53
C LEU A 301 3.20 9.66 18.98
N ALA A 302 3.83 8.63 19.54
CA ALA A 302 5.25 8.70 19.93
C ALA A 302 6.17 9.05 18.76
N THR A 303 5.84 8.58 17.56
CA THR A 303 6.67 8.75 16.36
C THR A 303 6.37 10.05 15.62
N PHE A 304 5.10 10.40 15.41
CA PHE A 304 4.69 11.47 14.48
C PHE A 304 4.10 12.71 15.15
N LYS A 305 4.15 12.84 16.48
CA LYS A 305 3.54 13.97 17.20
C LYS A 305 3.91 15.35 16.61
N PRO A 306 5.20 15.68 16.35
CA PRO A 306 5.55 17.00 15.80
C PRO A 306 4.95 17.25 14.41
N GLU A 307 4.90 16.22 13.57
CA GLU A 307 4.33 16.32 12.23
C GLU A 307 2.80 16.50 12.30
N VAL A 308 2.13 15.81 13.22
CA VAL A 308 0.69 15.94 13.46
C VAL A 308 0.35 17.33 14.02
N GLU A 309 1.12 17.85 14.97
CA GLU A 309 0.95 19.22 15.50
C GLU A 309 1.12 20.27 14.39
N ALA A 310 2.16 20.13 13.56
CA ALA A 310 2.37 21.02 12.42
C ALA A 310 1.22 20.94 11.40
N LEU A 311 0.65 19.76 11.18
CA LEU A 311 -0.52 19.57 10.32
C LEU A 311 -1.74 20.29 10.90
N PHE A 312 -2.01 20.15 12.20
CA PHE A 312 -3.12 20.83 12.86
C PHE A 312 -2.98 22.35 12.75
N GLU A 313 -1.78 22.89 12.92
CA GLU A 313 -1.54 24.33 12.77
C GLU A 313 -1.84 24.84 11.35
N LYS A 314 -1.59 24.03 10.32
CA LYS A 314 -1.83 24.37 8.91
C LYS A 314 -3.25 24.08 8.42
N ARG A 315 -3.92 23.09 8.99
CA ARG A 315 -5.17 22.49 8.48
C ARG A 315 -6.20 22.19 9.57
N ALA A 316 -6.24 22.99 10.64
CA ALA A 316 -7.15 22.80 11.78
C ALA A 316 -8.62 22.59 11.39
N HIS A 317 -9.10 23.27 10.33
CA HIS A 317 -10.48 23.19 9.84
C HIS A 317 -10.61 22.35 8.55
N SER A 318 -9.75 21.32 8.39
CA SER A 318 -9.93 20.30 7.35
C SER A 318 -10.76 19.14 7.86
N GLU A 319 -11.74 18.69 7.06
CA GLU A 319 -12.53 17.49 7.34
C GLU A 319 -11.66 16.23 7.48
N PHE A 320 -10.56 16.14 6.72
CA PHE A 320 -9.61 15.02 6.82
C PHE A 320 -8.87 15.01 8.16
N VAL A 321 -8.55 16.19 8.70
CA VAL A 321 -7.93 16.32 10.02
C VAL A 321 -8.93 15.94 11.11
N VAL A 322 -10.19 16.39 11.01
CA VAL A 322 -11.25 15.98 11.95
C VAL A 322 -11.43 14.47 11.94
N LYS A 323 -11.45 13.86 10.76
CA LYS A 323 -11.52 12.40 10.60
C LYS A 323 -10.33 11.69 11.25
N LEU A 324 -9.10 12.17 11.02
CA LEU A 324 -7.89 11.61 11.65
C LEU A 324 -8.00 11.57 13.17
N VAL A 325 -8.50 12.65 13.78
CA VAL A 325 -8.64 12.76 15.24
C VAL A 325 -9.78 11.87 15.75
N LYS A 326 -10.87 11.75 14.99
CA LYS A 326 -11.97 10.83 15.29
C LYS A 326 -11.49 9.37 15.32
N ASP A 327 -10.68 8.98 14.35
CA ASP A 327 -10.15 7.62 14.26
C ASP A 327 -9.04 7.34 15.29
N LYS A 328 -8.45 8.39 15.89
CA LYS A 328 -7.40 8.31 16.94
C LYS A 328 -7.67 9.30 18.08
N PRO A 329 -8.55 8.97 19.03
CA PRO A 329 -9.02 9.88 20.08
C PRO A 329 -7.92 10.49 20.96
N SER A 330 -6.75 9.84 21.12
CA SER A 330 -5.58 10.40 21.84
C SER A 330 -4.99 11.64 21.19
N LEU A 331 -5.35 11.93 19.93
CA LEU A 331 -4.99 13.17 19.25
C LEU A 331 -5.86 14.35 19.67
N LEU A 332 -7.06 14.12 20.23
CA LEU A 332 -7.99 15.19 20.59
C LEU A 332 -7.42 16.20 21.59
N PRO A 333 -6.70 15.80 22.66
CA PRO A 333 -6.05 16.75 23.58
C PRO A 333 -5.01 17.66 22.93
N ILE A 334 -4.46 17.26 21.79
CA ILE A 334 -3.47 18.03 21.01
C ILE A 334 -4.19 18.90 19.97
N TYR A 335 -5.22 18.36 19.34
CA TYR A 335 -5.98 19.03 18.29
C TYR A 335 -6.89 20.15 18.82
N LEU A 336 -7.63 19.88 19.90
CA LEU A 336 -8.67 20.79 20.40
C LEU A 336 -8.12 22.18 20.78
N PRO A 337 -6.97 22.31 21.49
CA PRO A 337 -6.40 23.63 21.78
C PRO A 337 -6.08 24.43 20.51
N THR A 338 -5.49 23.78 19.49
CA THR A 338 -5.23 24.43 18.20
C THR A 338 -6.53 24.81 17.51
N LEU A 339 -7.54 23.93 17.49
CA LEU A 339 -8.85 24.21 16.91
C LEU A 339 -9.50 25.46 17.53
N ILE A 340 -9.58 25.51 18.86
CA ILE A 340 -10.14 26.64 19.63
C ILE A 340 -9.34 27.92 19.36
N SER A 341 -8.01 27.83 19.33
CA SER A 341 -7.12 28.97 19.07
C SER A 341 -7.33 29.56 17.67
N LYS A 342 -7.52 28.73 16.64
CA LYS A 342 -7.83 29.19 15.27
C LYS A 342 -9.24 29.78 15.16
N ALA A 343 -10.22 29.15 15.80
CA ALA A 343 -11.61 29.60 15.80
C ALA A 343 -11.78 30.97 16.47
N GLY A 344 -11.08 31.19 17.58
CA GLY A 344 -11.07 32.45 18.31
C GLY A 344 -9.80 33.26 18.09
N SER A 345 -9.25 33.29 16.86
CA SER A 345 -8.01 34.03 16.57
C SER A 345 -8.25 35.55 16.44
N ALA A 346 -7.28 36.35 16.88
CA ALA A 346 -7.28 37.81 16.67
C ALA A 346 -6.84 38.18 15.25
N ASP A 347 -6.20 37.25 14.53
CA ASP A 347 -5.90 37.40 13.13
C ASP A 347 -7.17 37.24 12.30
N TYR A 348 -7.58 38.33 11.64
CA TYR A 348 -8.81 38.38 10.85
C TYR A 348 -8.87 37.31 9.77
N VAL A 349 -7.74 37.02 9.09
CA VAL A 349 -7.72 36.04 8.00
C VAL A 349 -7.97 34.64 8.55
N THR A 350 -7.29 34.28 9.64
CA THR A 350 -7.42 32.99 10.31
C THR A 350 -8.84 32.76 10.84
N ALA A 351 -9.38 33.72 11.59
CA ALA A 351 -10.71 33.58 12.19
C ALA A 351 -11.83 33.52 11.14
N ASN A 352 -11.75 34.33 10.09
CA ASN A 352 -12.74 34.28 9.00
C ASN A 352 -12.61 33.00 8.19
N SER A 353 -11.39 32.53 7.91
CA SER A 353 -11.18 31.24 7.23
C SER A 353 -11.81 30.09 8.02
N PHE A 354 -11.64 30.08 9.34
CA PHE A 354 -12.27 29.07 10.20
C PHE A 354 -13.80 29.17 10.15
N SER A 355 -14.34 30.37 10.39
CA SER A 355 -15.79 30.59 10.46
C SER A 355 -16.50 30.29 9.13
N ASN A 356 -15.83 30.48 7.99
CA ASN A 356 -16.38 30.09 6.69
C ASN A 356 -16.42 28.56 6.49
N ALA A 357 -15.54 27.81 7.15
CA ALA A 357 -15.42 26.36 6.98
C ALA A 357 -16.26 25.57 8.00
N VAL A 358 -16.57 26.16 9.17
CA VAL A 358 -17.18 25.44 10.30
C VAL A 358 -18.54 24.82 9.99
N GLU A 359 -19.34 25.45 9.12
CA GLU A 359 -20.66 24.91 8.70
C GLU A 359 -20.52 23.53 8.03
N ALA A 360 -19.50 23.37 7.17
CA ALA A 360 -19.21 22.09 6.52
C ALA A 360 -18.67 21.03 7.50
N LEU A 361 -18.22 21.45 8.68
CA LEU A 361 -17.66 20.58 9.71
C LEU A 361 -18.64 20.25 10.83
N ASP A 362 -19.86 20.80 10.84
CA ASP A 362 -20.81 20.65 11.96
C ASP A 362 -21.07 19.19 12.32
N ALA A 363 -21.29 18.33 11.32
CA ALA A 363 -21.49 16.90 11.54
C ALA A 363 -20.24 16.22 12.11
N SER A 364 -19.08 16.41 11.46
CA SER A 364 -17.83 15.75 11.83
C SER A 364 -17.32 16.20 13.20
N LEU A 365 -17.39 17.50 13.52
CA LEU A 365 -17.05 18.04 14.83
C LEU A 365 -18.11 17.69 15.86
N GLY A 366 -19.39 17.67 15.49
CA GLY A 366 -20.49 17.27 16.33
C GLY A 366 -20.38 15.82 16.79
N GLU A 367 -19.85 14.92 15.97
CA GLU A 367 -19.56 13.54 16.41
C GLU A 367 -18.31 13.46 17.30
N LEU A 368 -17.31 14.32 17.07
CA LEU A 368 -16.02 14.29 17.75
C LEU A 368 -16.05 14.93 19.14
N LEU A 369 -16.70 16.08 19.28
CA LEU A 369 -16.62 16.94 20.46
C LEU A 369 -17.69 16.58 21.50
N THR A 370 -17.33 16.70 22.78
CA THR A 370 -18.32 16.66 23.87
C THR A 370 -19.18 17.93 23.87
N ASP A 371 -20.24 17.94 24.68
CA ASP A 371 -21.13 19.09 24.81
C ASP A 371 -20.38 20.32 25.37
N GLU A 372 -19.49 20.11 26.35
CA GLU A 372 -18.61 21.15 26.89
C GLU A 372 -17.66 21.70 25.82
N GLN A 373 -17.00 20.82 25.06
CA GLN A 373 -16.04 21.20 24.02
C GLN A 373 -16.72 21.94 22.87
N SER A 374 -17.96 21.57 22.55
CA SER A 374 -18.80 22.26 21.57
C SER A 374 -19.11 23.69 22.04
N LEU A 375 -19.44 23.88 23.32
CA LEU A 375 -19.58 25.22 23.90
C LEU A 375 -18.25 26.01 23.82
N GLN A 376 -17.12 25.42 24.21
CA GLN A 376 -15.82 26.09 24.15
C GLN A 376 -15.48 26.58 22.72
N LEU A 377 -15.80 25.79 21.70
CA LEU A 377 -15.62 26.16 20.30
C LEU A 377 -16.52 27.34 19.89
N ILE A 378 -17.80 27.31 20.27
CA ILE A 378 -18.74 28.42 20.02
C ILE A 378 -18.26 29.71 20.68
N LEU A 379 -17.84 29.64 21.95
CA LEU A 379 -17.29 30.79 22.68
C LEU A 379 -16.02 31.34 22.01
N ALA A 380 -15.21 30.50 21.38
CA ALA A 380 -14.05 30.94 20.61
C ALA A 380 -14.48 31.74 19.36
N ILE A 381 -15.47 31.27 18.59
CA ILE A 381 -16.00 32.00 17.43
C ILE A 381 -16.61 33.34 17.87
N MET A 382 -17.34 33.36 18.99
CA MET A 382 -17.88 34.60 19.58
C MET A 382 -16.77 35.59 19.94
N GLN A 383 -15.64 35.12 20.49
CA GLN A 383 -14.47 35.96 20.76
C GLN A 383 -13.90 36.57 19.47
N ALA A 384 -13.75 35.79 18.40
CA ALA A 384 -13.33 36.32 17.10
C ALA A 384 -14.31 37.37 16.54
N ALA A 385 -15.62 37.18 16.76
CA ALA A 385 -16.63 38.16 16.38
C ALA A 385 -16.46 39.49 17.14
N ASN A 386 -16.17 39.44 18.44
CA ASN A 386 -15.87 40.63 19.27
C ASN A 386 -14.61 41.35 18.79
N TRP A 387 -13.63 40.62 18.29
CA TRP A 387 -12.42 41.19 17.69
C TRP A 387 -12.60 41.72 16.27
N GLY A 388 -13.76 41.47 15.65
CA GLY A 388 -14.17 42.10 14.41
C GLY A 388 -14.26 41.18 13.20
N ALA A 389 -13.96 39.88 13.32
CA ALA A 389 -14.02 38.93 12.20
C ALA A 389 -15.46 38.85 11.64
N TRP A 390 -15.65 39.23 10.37
CA TRP A 390 -16.98 39.39 9.76
C TRP A 390 -17.74 38.07 9.62
N SER A 391 -17.06 36.98 9.26
CA SER A 391 -17.69 35.67 9.14
C SER A 391 -18.11 35.12 10.51
N ALA A 392 -17.29 35.38 11.53
CA ALA A 392 -17.65 35.05 12.91
C ALA A 392 -18.85 35.89 13.38
N LYS A 393 -18.87 37.20 13.09
CA LYS A 393 -20.02 38.08 13.37
C LYS A 393 -21.30 37.59 12.67
N ALA A 394 -21.20 37.12 11.43
CA ALA A 394 -22.32 36.56 10.70
C ALA A 394 -22.86 35.30 11.42
N ALA A 395 -21.98 34.39 11.82
CA ALA A 395 -22.35 33.19 12.58
C ALA A 395 -23.04 33.53 13.91
N VAL A 396 -22.50 34.50 14.67
CA VAL A 396 -23.09 34.97 15.93
C VAL A 396 -24.45 35.65 15.71
N SER A 397 -24.55 36.52 14.71
CA SER A 397 -25.80 37.24 14.40
C SER A 397 -26.91 36.29 13.95
N ALA A 398 -26.53 35.19 13.27
CA ALA A 398 -27.41 34.10 12.89
C ALA A 398 -27.62 33.08 14.01
N LYS A 399 -27.17 33.36 15.24
CA LYS A 399 -27.28 32.48 16.42
C LYS A 399 -26.84 31.05 16.12
N PHE A 400 -25.75 30.91 15.38
CA PHE A 400 -25.15 29.63 14.99
C PHE A 400 -26.11 28.68 14.23
N ALA A 401 -27.09 29.21 13.51
CA ALA A 401 -28.04 28.39 12.73
C ALA A 401 -27.38 27.51 11.66
N GLY A 402 -26.20 27.89 11.15
CA GLY A 402 -25.41 27.10 10.19
C GLY A 402 -24.63 25.92 10.80
N VAL A 403 -24.59 25.81 12.14
CA VAL A 403 -23.94 24.69 12.87
C VAL A 403 -24.90 24.09 13.91
N PRO A 404 -26.05 23.54 13.48
CA PRO A 404 -27.13 23.13 14.37
C PRO A 404 -26.72 22.05 15.37
N ILE A 405 -25.81 21.13 15.04
CA ILE A 405 -25.38 20.05 15.93
C ILE A 405 -24.51 20.60 17.06
N LEU A 406 -23.48 21.38 16.72
CA LEU A 406 -22.62 22.03 17.72
C LEU A 406 -23.41 22.99 18.61
N ARG A 407 -24.37 23.72 18.03
CA ARG A 407 -25.29 24.59 18.76
C ARG A 407 -26.14 23.81 19.76
N ALA A 408 -26.78 22.72 19.33
CA ALA A 408 -27.60 21.89 20.20
C ALA A 408 -26.80 21.32 21.37
N LYS A 409 -25.57 20.86 21.11
CA LYS A 409 -24.64 20.37 22.13
C LYS A 409 -24.25 21.44 23.14
N ALA A 410 -23.93 22.65 22.69
CA ALA A 410 -23.63 23.75 23.59
C ALA A 410 -24.82 24.12 24.49
N VAL A 411 -26.04 24.17 23.94
CA VAL A 411 -27.27 24.41 24.72
C VAL A 411 -27.52 23.30 25.72
N ALA A 412 -27.30 22.03 25.34
CA ALA A 412 -27.42 20.89 26.24
C ALA A 412 -26.43 20.99 27.41
N PHE A 413 -25.17 21.37 27.17
CA PHE A 413 -24.19 21.58 28.23
C PHE A 413 -24.61 22.70 29.18
N ILE A 414 -25.04 23.84 28.65
CA ILE A 414 -25.49 24.99 29.44
C ILE A 414 -26.65 24.60 30.35
N THR A 415 -27.63 23.85 29.82
CA THR A 415 -28.83 23.43 30.56
C THR A 415 -28.49 22.43 31.65
N ALA A 416 -27.57 21.49 31.38
CA ALA A 416 -27.21 20.44 32.33
C ALA A 416 -26.17 20.90 33.38
N ASN A 417 -25.31 21.87 33.06
CA ASN A 417 -24.15 22.27 33.86
C ASN A 417 -24.00 23.79 33.98
N GLU A 418 -25.07 24.47 34.41
CA GLU A 418 -25.18 25.94 34.41
C GLU A 418 -23.98 26.66 35.05
N VAL A 419 -23.53 26.22 36.23
CA VAL A 419 -22.41 26.85 36.96
C VAL A 419 -21.08 26.74 36.20
N ALA A 420 -20.82 25.56 35.61
CA ALA A 420 -19.60 25.34 34.83
C ALA A 420 -19.64 26.13 33.52
N ALA A 421 -20.80 26.16 32.85
CA ALA A 421 -21.01 26.95 31.65
C ALA A 421 -20.83 28.46 31.91
N ALA A 422 -21.39 28.98 33.01
CA ALA A 422 -21.21 30.37 33.42
C ALA A 422 -19.73 30.71 33.65
N THR A 423 -18.98 29.81 34.28
CA THR A 423 -17.53 29.95 34.49
C THR A 423 -16.78 30.03 33.15
N LEU A 424 -17.13 29.19 32.16
CA LEU A 424 -16.51 29.23 30.83
C LEU A 424 -16.80 30.56 30.10
N VAL A 425 -18.03 31.07 30.19
CA VAL A 425 -18.44 32.35 29.58
C VAL A 425 -17.72 33.52 30.26
N GLU A 426 -17.72 33.56 31.59
CA GLU A 426 -17.07 34.62 32.38
C GLU A 426 -15.56 34.66 32.14
N ASN A 427 -14.90 33.50 32.10
CA ASN A 427 -13.47 33.41 31.77
C ASN A 427 -13.16 33.95 30.36
N LYS A 428 -14.11 33.84 29.42
CA LYS A 428 -13.91 34.25 28.03
C LYS A 428 -14.20 35.74 27.77
N PHE A 429 -15.24 36.28 28.42
CA PHE A 429 -15.77 37.62 28.14
C PHE A 429 -15.75 38.58 29.33
N SER A 430 -15.41 38.11 30.53
CA SER A 430 -15.50 38.89 31.77
C SER A 430 -16.91 39.46 32.01
N GLU A 431 -17.93 38.75 31.54
CA GLU A 431 -19.35 39.08 31.69
C GLU A 431 -20.04 38.03 32.57
N SER A 432 -20.88 38.49 33.50
CA SER A 432 -21.75 37.65 34.31
C SER A 432 -23.21 37.96 33.97
N LYS A 433 -23.93 36.97 33.45
CA LYS A 433 -25.37 37.03 33.15
C LYS A 433 -25.99 35.65 33.36
N PRO A 434 -27.30 35.55 33.65
CA PRO A 434 -28.00 34.27 33.71
C PRO A 434 -27.78 33.48 32.41
N MET A 435 -27.49 32.19 32.51
CA MET A 435 -27.21 31.37 31.32
C MET A 435 -28.43 31.20 30.40
N SER A 436 -29.64 31.29 30.96
CA SER A 436 -30.88 31.37 30.18
C SER A 436 -30.92 32.60 29.26
N GLU A 437 -30.51 33.76 29.76
CA GLU A 437 -30.39 34.99 28.97
C GLU A 437 -29.29 34.87 27.91
N PHE A 438 -28.16 34.26 28.26
CA PHE A 438 -27.08 34.00 27.31
C PHE A 438 -27.55 33.14 26.12
N VAL A 439 -28.30 32.06 26.40
CA VAL A 439 -28.85 31.18 25.36
C VAL A 439 -29.85 31.93 24.49
N ALA A 440 -30.81 32.65 25.08
CA ALA A 440 -31.82 33.44 24.36
C ALA A 440 -31.18 34.48 23.41
N ALA A 441 -30.13 35.15 23.88
CA ALA A 441 -29.44 36.18 23.11
C ALA A 441 -28.60 35.60 21.95
N ASN A 442 -27.94 34.45 22.15
CA ASN A 442 -26.86 34.01 21.26
C ASN A 442 -27.07 32.65 20.57
N LEU A 443 -27.93 31.77 21.09
CA LEU A 443 -27.98 30.35 20.69
C LEU A 443 -29.38 29.80 20.37
N THR A 444 -30.45 30.57 20.56
CA THR A 444 -31.81 30.16 20.17
C THR A 444 -32.59 31.28 19.51
N ASP A 445 -33.45 30.92 18.56
CA ASP A 445 -34.42 31.83 17.93
C ASP A 445 -35.75 31.89 18.72
N GLU A 446 -35.92 31.04 19.74
CA GLU A 446 -37.08 31.09 20.63
C GLU A 446 -37.00 32.34 21.52
N ALA A 447 -38.08 33.13 21.53
CA ALA A 447 -38.20 34.29 22.42
C ALA A 447 -38.30 33.81 23.88
N ALA A 448 -37.53 34.45 24.76
CA ALA A 448 -37.45 34.14 26.20
C ALA A 448 -38.79 34.22 26.93
#